data_AF-A0A812KY02-F1
#
_entry.id   AF-A0A812KY02-F1
#
_cell.length_a   1.000
_cell.length_b   1.000
_cell.length_c   1.000
_cell.angle_alpha   90.00
_cell.angle_beta   90.00
_cell.angle_gamma   90.00
#
_symmetry.space_group_name_H-M   'P 1'
#
loop_
_entity.id
_entity.type
_entity.pdbx_description
1 polymer ?
#
loop_
_entity_poly.entity_id
_entity_poly.type
_entity_poly.pdbx_seq_one_letter_code
_entity_poly.pdbx_strand_id
1 'polypeptide(L)'
;SVLRAGLDDRCVRSALRWVGHLQPRWTERPPETGPAVLVGLMLAPENLERLVDRGPSAQDAAATKFRQLWGTEKSELRRFKDGSILECVVWQKPPAERKMETRKQPAVVTQIVQHLLTRHLPSQLAPKTDIISGPTGFVPNLAEKDRRLWAAFETFRTHLCQLSSLPLAVKDIHPVDASFSYMSIQSTIAPPAPSGSDAKLRRTLLETVLEFESSGRWPSEPAPAQKVGAALLLQIREELSTDLGIEADATEGFLDVRYPETVFRLRIFHPHELQEVANKVTGLQAQTTAAPGEAELERLRTLWWRPRLRASLHAHALQKPAMAGAARLFKRWMASQMMSGYDEFCEHLVSAVFLHPAPFDAPSSPHVGFCRALWLLDTFDWQREALIIDIDGKLTEEERLGLRQSFENRLDAAQKDARLIRFWVSTRLDPHALLLATPPSTVAGWL
;
A
#
# COMPACT_ATOMS: atom_id res chain seq x y z
N SER A 1 -16.32 -6.74 29.05
CA SER A 1 -17.27 -5.61 29.12
C SER A 1 -16.55 -4.27 29.08
N VAL A 2 -15.61 -4.00 30.00
CA VAL A 2 -14.86 -2.72 30.10
C VAL A 2 -14.22 -2.30 28.77
N LEU A 3 -13.40 -3.17 28.15
CA LEU A 3 -12.75 -2.85 26.87
C LEU A 3 -13.76 -2.56 25.76
N ARG A 4 -14.89 -3.27 25.73
CA ARG A 4 -15.94 -3.04 24.74
C ARG A 4 -16.60 -1.68 24.93
N ALA A 5 -16.87 -1.29 26.17
CA ALA A 5 -17.45 0.01 26.49
C ALA A 5 -16.50 1.18 26.19
N GLY A 6 -15.19 1.01 26.42
CA GLY A 6 -14.23 2.08 26.18
C GLY A 6 -13.66 2.16 24.76
N LEU A 7 -13.61 1.04 24.02
CA LEU A 7 -13.24 1.05 22.60
C LEU A 7 -14.41 1.43 21.69
N ASP A 8 -15.64 1.16 22.12
CA ASP A 8 -16.88 1.54 21.42
C ASP A 8 -16.82 1.22 19.91
N ASP A 9 -17.06 2.22 19.05
CA ASP A 9 -17.05 2.13 17.58
C ASP A 9 -15.66 1.85 16.96
N ARG A 10 -14.59 1.77 17.77
CA ARG A 10 -13.26 1.35 17.33
C ARG A 10 -13.10 -0.16 17.30
N CYS A 11 -13.97 -0.92 17.97
CA CYS A 11 -13.87 -2.37 18.09
C CYS A 11 -15.14 -3.04 17.57
N VAL A 12 -15.00 -3.75 16.45
CA VAL A 12 -16.10 -4.52 15.83
C VAL A 12 -16.39 -5.77 16.64
N ARG A 13 -15.34 -6.51 17.02
CA ARG A 13 -15.43 -7.75 17.81
C ARG A 13 -14.27 -7.83 18.79
N SER A 14 -14.52 -8.41 19.95
CA SER A 14 -13.46 -8.77 20.90
C SER A 14 -13.63 -10.21 21.33
N ALA A 15 -12.52 -10.89 21.56
CA ALA A 15 -12.47 -12.25 22.07
C ALA A 15 -11.43 -12.33 23.19
N LEU A 16 -11.64 -13.27 24.11
CA LEU A 16 -10.76 -13.48 25.25
C LEU A 16 -10.46 -14.97 25.34
N ARG A 17 -9.18 -15.31 25.48
CA ARG A 17 -8.71 -16.69 25.59
C ARG A 17 -7.72 -16.79 26.73
N TRP A 18 -7.91 -17.77 27.60
CA TRP A 18 -6.90 -18.13 28.59
C TRP A 18 -5.73 -18.83 27.91
N VAL A 19 -4.52 -18.42 28.27
CA VAL A 19 -3.25 -18.95 27.74
C VAL A 19 -2.40 -19.41 28.92
N GLY A 20 -1.83 -20.61 28.82
CA GLY A 20 -1.14 -21.28 29.92
C GLY A 20 -1.87 -22.56 30.37
N HIS A 21 -1.20 -23.37 31.20
CA HIS A 21 -1.74 -24.65 31.65
C HIS A 21 -2.98 -24.45 32.55
N LEU A 22 -4.16 -24.53 31.95
CA LEU A 22 -5.43 -24.73 32.65
C LEU A 22 -5.71 -26.21 32.98
N GLN A 23 -4.81 -27.12 32.60
CA GLN A 23 -4.97 -28.51 33.00
C GLN A 23 -4.67 -28.65 34.48
N PRO A 24 -5.53 -29.33 35.27
CA PRO A 24 -5.17 -29.74 36.60
C PRO A 24 -3.94 -30.65 36.50
N ARG A 25 -2.78 -30.10 36.86
CA ARG A 25 -1.57 -30.89 37.07
C ARG A 25 -1.56 -31.29 38.54
N TRP A 26 -1.56 -32.59 38.80
CA TRP A 26 -1.27 -33.14 40.12
C TRP A 26 0.24 -33.02 40.36
N THR A 27 0.71 -31.80 40.60
CA THR A 27 2.12 -31.52 40.92
C THR A 27 2.17 -30.62 42.14
N GLU A 28 3.01 -30.95 43.12
CA GLU A 28 3.21 -30.14 44.34
C GLU A 28 3.83 -28.77 44.04
N ARG A 29 4.43 -28.59 42.87
CA ARG A 29 5.07 -27.33 42.46
C ARG A 29 4.08 -26.44 41.70
N PRO A 30 3.87 -25.18 42.13
CA PRO A 30 3.11 -24.22 41.34
C PRO A 30 3.83 -23.93 40.01
N PRO A 31 3.09 -23.61 38.93
CA PRO A 31 3.70 -23.27 37.65
C PRO A 31 4.59 -22.02 37.76
N GLU A 32 5.74 -22.03 37.09
CA GLU A 32 6.72 -20.93 37.09
C GLU A 32 6.16 -19.65 36.45
N THR A 33 5.15 -19.78 35.59
CA THR A 33 4.41 -18.67 34.97
C THR A 33 2.94 -18.72 35.39
N GLY A 34 2.42 -17.57 35.83
CA GLY A 34 1.01 -17.42 36.17
C GLY A 34 0.09 -17.57 34.95
N PRO A 35 -1.23 -17.75 35.16
CA PRO A 35 -2.19 -17.83 34.07
C PRO A 35 -2.19 -16.51 33.27
N ALA A 36 -2.17 -16.59 31.94
CA ALA A 36 -2.23 -15.45 31.05
C ALA A 36 -3.60 -15.36 30.37
N VAL A 37 -3.98 -14.14 30.00
CA VAL A 37 -5.21 -13.88 29.23
C VAL A 37 -4.82 -13.15 27.96
N LEU A 38 -5.16 -13.75 26.82
CA LEU A 38 -5.05 -13.11 25.51
C LEU A 38 -6.36 -12.44 25.15
N VAL A 39 -6.29 -11.15 24.85
CA VAL A 39 -7.41 -10.37 24.34
C VAL A 39 -7.20 -10.13 22.85
N GLY A 40 -8.06 -10.70 22.02
CA GLY A 40 -8.12 -10.46 20.59
C GLY A 40 -9.10 -9.33 20.28
N LEU A 41 -8.68 -8.37 19.46
CA LEU A 41 -9.52 -7.24 19.04
C LEU A 41 -9.59 -7.20 17.51
N MET A 42 -10.81 -7.21 16.98
CA MET A 42 -11.10 -6.87 15.59
C MET A 42 -11.46 -5.39 15.56
N LEU A 43 -10.53 -4.58 15.05
CA LEU A 43 -10.59 -3.13 15.08
C LEU A 43 -11.26 -2.56 13.82
N ALA A 44 -11.94 -1.42 13.96
CA ALA A 44 -12.57 -0.66 12.89
C ALA A 44 -11.61 0.45 12.40
N PRO A 45 -10.97 0.32 11.22
CA PRO A 45 -9.88 1.20 10.79
C PRO A 45 -10.22 2.69 10.76
N GLU A 46 -11.46 3.02 10.37
CA GLU A 46 -11.98 4.39 10.23
C GLU A 46 -11.85 5.21 11.53
N ASN A 47 -11.94 4.56 12.68
CA ASN A 47 -12.06 5.22 13.98
C ASN A 47 -10.78 5.15 14.82
N LEU A 48 -9.70 4.47 14.37
CA LEU A 48 -8.56 4.15 15.23
C LEU A 48 -7.72 5.36 15.64
N GLU A 49 -7.63 6.38 14.78
CA GLU A 49 -6.79 7.56 15.00
C GLU A 49 -7.56 8.75 15.63
N ARG A 50 -8.85 8.58 15.94
CA ARG A 50 -9.65 9.63 16.61
C ARG A 50 -8.99 10.04 17.93
N LEU A 51 -8.68 11.32 18.09
CA LEU A 51 -7.96 11.84 19.27
C LEU A 51 -8.87 12.23 20.44
N VAL A 52 -10.18 12.36 20.19
CA VAL A 52 -11.15 12.76 21.20
C VAL A 52 -12.33 11.79 21.15
N ASP A 53 -12.53 11.03 22.22
CA ASP A 53 -13.75 10.24 22.40
C ASP A 53 -14.80 11.11 23.08
N ARG A 54 -15.91 11.33 22.38
CA ARG A 54 -17.04 12.12 22.87
C ARG A 54 -17.96 11.22 23.68
N GLY A 55 -18.30 11.68 24.87
CA GLY A 55 -19.27 11.07 25.77
C GLY A 55 -20.61 11.80 25.75
N PRO A 56 -21.47 11.51 26.73
CA PRO A 56 -22.78 12.15 26.87
C PRO A 56 -22.68 13.61 27.33
N SER A 57 -23.80 14.32 27.26
CA SER A 57 -23.94 15.65 27.85
C SER A 57 -23.68 15.62 29.35
N ALA A 58 -23.07 16.68 29.89
CA ALA A 58 -22.78 16.81 31.32
C ALA A 58 -24.03 16.68 32.22
N GLN A 59 -25.21 16.98 31.67
CA GLN A 59 -26.48 16.94 32.38
C GLN A 59 -27.16 15.55 32.31
N ASP A 60 -26.67 14.65 31.47
CA ASP A 60 -27.21 13.31 31.31
C ASP A 60 -26.79 12.40 32.49
N ALA A 61 -27.69 11.55 32.97
CA ALA A 61 -27.37 10.52 33.95
C ALA A 61 -26.25 9.56 33.47
N ALA A 62 -26.10 9.39 32.14
CA ALA A 62 -25.02 8.62 31.55
C ALA A 62 -23.61 9.22 31.80
N ALA A 63 -23.49 10.52 32.08
CA ALA A 63 -22.21 11.17 32.37
C ALA A 63 -21.52 10.60 33.60
N THR A 64 -22.29 10.17 34.61
CA THR A 64 -21.73 9.51 35.79
C THR A 64 -21.08 8.17 35.44
N LYS A 65 -21.71 7.36 34.58
CA LYS A 65 -21.14 6.09 34.10
C LYS A 65 -19.88 6.32 33.26
N PHE A 66 -19.88 7.37 32.44
CA PHE A 66 -18.72 7.76 31.63
C PHE A 66 -17.52 8.14 32.52
N ARG A 67 -17.74 8.99 33.53
CA ARG A 67 -16.71 9.36 34.52
C ARG A 67 -16.23 8.18 35.36
N GLN A 68 -17.10 7.23 35.69
CA GLN A 68 -16.69 5.99 36.39
C GLN A 68 -15.79 5.12 35.51
N LEU A 69 -16.15 4.93 34.25
CA LEU A 69 -15.39 4.15 33.27
C LEU A 69 -14.00 4.75 33.04
N TRP A 70 -13.91 6.05 32.79
CA TRP A 70 -12.65 6.70 32.41
C TRP A 70 -11.86 7.25 33.59
N GLY A 71 -12.52 7.60 34.70
CA GLY A 71 -11.91 8.29 35.81
C GLY A 71 -12.01 9.81 35.69
N THR A 72 -12.10 10.46 36.84
CA THR A 72 -12.15 11.93 36.95
C THR A 72 -10.85 12.58 36.49
N GLU A 73 -9.76 11.83 36.44
CA GLU A 73 -8.46 12.25 35.95
C GLU A 73 -8.35 12.26 34.40
N LYS A 74 -9.23 11.51 33.72
CA LYS A 74 -9.17 11.32 32.26
C LYS A 74 -10.39 11.90 31.53
N SER A 75 -11.54 11.97 32.21
CA SER A 75 -12.77 12.59 31.71
C SER A 75 -12.73 14.10 31.95
N GLU A 76 -12.93 14.89 30.90
CA GLU A 76 -13.00 16.35 30.96
C GLU A 76 -14.23 16.89 30.19
N LEU A 77 -14.77 18.02 30.63
CA LEU A 77 -15.85 18.71 29.91
C LEU A 77 -15.27 19.55 28.77
N ARG A 78 -15.80 19.36 27.57
CA ARG A 78 -15.38 20.14 26.40
C ARG A 78 -16.57 20.74 25.67
N ARG A 79 -16.45 22.04 25.33
CA ARG A 79 -17.39 22.74 24.48
C ARG A 79 -17.01 22.58 23.01
N PHE A 80 -17.96 22.18 22.17
CA PHE A 80 -17.76 22.01 20.73
C PHE A 80 -18.30 23.22 19.93
N LYS A 81 -17.99 23.26 18.63
CA LYS A 81 -18.36 24.37 17.73
C LYS A 81 -19.87 24.53 17.58
N ASP A 82 -20.63 23.46 17.79
CA ASP A 82 -22.09 23.44 17.81
C ASP A 82 -22.68 23.96 19.14
N GLY A 83 -21.84 24.38 20.09
CA GLY A 83 -22.23 24.86 21.41
C GLY A 83 -22.48 23.77 22.45
N SER A 84 -22.47 22.49 22.07
CA SER A 84 -22.66 21.38 22.99
C SER A 84 -21.51 21.27 24.00
N ILE A 85 -21.84 20.87 25.22
CA ILE A 85 -20.86 20.59 26.29
C ILE A 85 -20.99 19.11 26.65
N LEU A 86 -19.96 18.34 26.31
CA LEU A 86 -19.95 16.89 26.51
C LEU A 86 -18.80 16.48 27.43
N GLU A 87 -18.99 15.39 28.17
CA GLU A 87 -17.88 14.62 28.72
C GLU A 87 -17.01 14.11 27.57
N CYS A 88 -15.69 14.18 27.72
CA CYS A 88 -14.75 13.79 26.68
C CYS A 88 -13.52 13.15 27.27
N VAL A 89 -12.85 12.32 26.46
CA VAL A 89 -11.51 11.83 26.73
C VAL A 89 -10.59 12.22 25.59
N VAL A 90 -9.44 12.81 25.93
CA VAL A 90 -8.43 13.23 24.96
C VAL A 90 -7.21 12.32 25.02
N TRP A 91 -6.74 11.91 23.85
CA TRP A 91 -5.60 11.02 23.66
C TRP A 91 -4.40 11.75 23.10
N GLN A 92 -3.22 11.24 23.44
CA GLN A 92 -1.98 11.78 22.90
C GLN A 92 -1.89 11.40 21.42
N LYS A 93 -1.72 12.42 20.56
CA LYS A 93 -1.51 12.22 19.13
C LYS A 93 -0.21 11.47 18.88
N PRO A 94 -0.24 10.28 18.24
CA PRO A 94 0.98 9.61 17.82
C PRO A 94 1.77 10.49 16.84
N PRO A 95 3.12 10.49 16.87
CA PRO A 95 3.92 11.28 15.94
C PRO A 95 3.62 10.91 14.49
N ALA A 96 3.47 11.93 13.62
CA ALA A 96 3.10 11.74 12.22
C ALA A 96 4.14 10.92 11.44
N GLU A 97 5.41 11.00 11.83
CA GLU A 97 6.53 10.33 11.17
C GLU A 97 6.86 8.95 11.74
N ARG A 98 6.08 8.47 12.73
CA ARG A 98 6.32 7.15 13.33
C ARG A 98 6.26 6.09 12.24
N LYS A 99 7.22 5.16 12.22
CA LYS A 99 7.20 4.01 11.30
C LYS A 99 6.48 2.80 11.92
N MET A 100 6.55 2.68 13.23
CA MET A 100 5.96 1.59 14.01
C MET A 100 5.51 2.12 15.38
N GLU A 101 4.54 1.44 15.96
CA GLU A 101 4.15 1.67 17.35
C GLU A 101 5.25 1.24 18.33
N THR A 102 5.46 2.04 19.38
CA THR A 102 6.45 1.73 20.44
C THR A 102 5.85 2.06 21.80
N ARG A 103 6.45 1.55 22.90
CA ARG A 103 6.01 1.89 24.27
C ARG A 103 6.04 3.40 24.55
N LYS A 104 6.97 4.14 23.94
CA LYS A 104 7.08 5.61 24.10
C LYS A 104 6.10 6.38 23.20
N GLN A 105 5.58 5.74 22.16
CA GLN A 105 4.68 6.33 21.17
C GLN A 105 3.55 5.34 20.85
N PRO A 106 2.69 5.03 21.85
CA PRO A 106 1.62 4.06 21.69
C PRO A 106 0.54 4.62 20.76
N ALA A 107 -0.12 3.72 20.02
CA ALA A 107 -1.34 4.08 19.29
C ALA A 107 -2.45 4.49 20.26
N VAL A 108 -3.43 5.24 19.77
CA VAL A 108 -4.58 5.67 20.57
C VAL A 108 -5.31 4.45 21.18
N VAL A 109 -5.51 3.39 20.40
CA VAL A 109 -6.13 2.15 20.89
C VAL A 109 -5.32 1.50 22.02
N THR A 110 -3.99 1.47 21.90
CA THR A 110 -3.12 0.97 22.98
C THR A 110 -3.22 1.83 24.23
N GLN A 111 -3.28 3.17 24.09
CA GLN A 111 -3.50 4.08 25.22
C GLN A 111 -4.85 3.78 25.91
N ILE A 112 -5.91 3.57 25.14
CA ILE A 112 -7.24 3.20 25.65
C ILE A 112 -7.18 1.88 26.43
N VAL A 113 -6.63 0.83 25.82
CA VAL A 113 -6.55 -0.50 26.42
C VAL A 113 -5.73 -0.46 27.71
N GLN A 114 -4.56 0.18 27.69
CA GLN A 114 -3.69 0.30 28.87
C GLN A 114 -4.38 1.06 30.00
N HIS A 115 -5.04 2.18 29.70
CA HIS A 115 -5.77 2.97 30.68
C HIS A 115 -6.88 2.16 31.34
N LEU A 116 -7.73 1.54 30.53
CA LEU A 116 -8.88 0.77 31.01
C LEU A 116 -8.46 -0.46 31.81
N LEU A 117 -7.45 -1.19 31.36
CA LEU A 117 -6.95 -2.34 32.10
C LEU A 117 -6.33 -1.92 33.43
N THR A 118 -5.47 -0.89 33.43
CA THR A 118 -4.83 -0.41 34.67
C THR A 118 -5.85 0.06 35.70
N ARG A 119 -6.92 0.73 35.26
CA ARG A 119 -7.96 1.27 36.13
C ARG A 119 -8.91 0.21 36.68
N HIS A 120 -9.32 -0.76 35.85
CA HIS A 120 -10.37 -1.72 36.19
C HIS A 120 -9.85 -3.09 36.61
N LEU A 121 -8.53 -3.33 36.50
CA LEU A 121 -7.90 -4.49 37.13
C LEU A 121 -8.03 -4.38 38.66
N PRO A 122 -8.43 -5.46 39.36
CA PRO A 122 -8.46 -5.47 40.82
C PRO A 122 -7.11 -5.09 41.41
N SER A 123 -7.12 -4.28 42.48
CA SER A 123 -5.90 -3.76 43.13
C SER A 123 -4.94 -4.86 43.61
N GLN A 124 -5.45 -6.06 43.87
CA GLN A 124 -4.65 -7.24 44.25
C GLN A 124 -3.88 -7.86 43.07
N LEU A 125 -4.40 -7.70 41.84
CA LEU A 125 -3.84 -8.27 40.62
C LEU A 125 -2.99 -7.25 39.85
N ALA A 126 -3.37 -5.98 39.87
CA ALA A 126 -2.71 -4.92 39.11
C ALA A 126 -1.17 -4.86 39.29
N PRO A 127 -0.60 -4.96 40.52
CA PRO A 127 0.86 -4.90 40.71
C PRO A 127 1.60 -6.14 40.20
N LYS A 128 0.88 -7.24 39.97
CA LYS A 128 1.41 -8.56 39.59
C LYS A 128 1.09 -8.93 38.14
N THR A 129 0.44 -8.03 37.40
CA THR A 129 -0.04 -8.30 36.04
C THR A 129 0.75 -7.46 35.05
N ASP A 130 1.52 -8.13 34.20
CA ASP A 130 2.17 -7.48 33.06
C ASP A 130 1.17 -7.31 31.92
N ILE A 131 0.88 -6.06 31.55
CA ILE A 131 0.04 -5.76 30.38
C ILE A 131 0.93 -5.60 29.15
N ILE A 132 0.95 -6.64 28.32
CA ILE A 132 1.63 -6.62 27.03
C ILE A 132 0.60 -6.34 25.94
N SER A 133 0.74 -5.21 25.26
CA SER A 133 -0.08 -4.85 24.11
C SER A 133 0.76 -4.93 22.83
N GLY A 134 0.25 -5.63 21.82
CA GLY A 134 0.83 -5.63 20.48
C GLY A 134 0.56 -4.30 19.76
N PRO A 135 1.12 -4.09 18.55
CA PRO A 135 0.80 -2.89 17.78
C PRO A 135 -0.68 -2.90 17.40
N THR A 136 -1.47 -2.00 17.97
CA THR A 136 -2.91 -1.86 17.68
C THR A 136 -3.20 -0.72 16.72
N GLY A 137 -2.24 0.17 16.47
CA GLY A 137 -2.34 1.22 15.46
C GLY A 137 -1.33 1.05 14.33
N PHE A 138 -1.47 1.91 13.33
CA PHE A 138 -0.58 1.94 12.17
C PHE A 138 -0.44 3.34 11.61
N VAL A 139 0.51 3.52 10.70
CA VAL A 139 0.71 4.79 9.99
C VAL A 139 -0.45 4.97 9.00
N PRO A 140 -1.35 5.94 9.21
CA PRO A 140 -2.49 6.13 8.35
C PRO A 140 -2.03 6.44 6.92
N ASN A 141 -2.87 6.03 5.96
CA ASN A 141 -2.75 6.54 4.59
C ASN A 141 -3.11 8.04 4.61
N LEU A 142 -2.62 8.81 3.63
CA LEU A 142 -2.88 10.26 3.56
C LEU A 142 -2.28 11.06 4.73
N ALA A 143 -1.06 10.71 5.15
CA ALA A 143 -0.30 11.58 6.04
C ALA A 143 -0.03 12.94 5.36
N GLU A 144 0.39 13.94 6.13
CA GLU A 144 0.64 15.29 5.60
C GLU A 144 1.64 15.30 4.43
N LYS A 145 2.68 14.47 4.50
CA LYS A 145 3.61 14.25 3.39
C LYS A 145 2.92 13.73 2.12
N ASP A 146 1.95 12.84 2.27
CA ASP A 146 1.25 12.21 1.15
C ASP A 146 0.27 13.20 0.52
N ARG A 147 -0.35 14.08 1.33
CA ARG A 147 -1.17 15.18 0.83
C ARG A 147 -0.34 16.20 0.05
N ARG A 148 0.84 16.57 0.57
CA ARG A 148 1.79 17.44 -0.15
C ARG A 148 2.24 16.82 -1.47
N LEU A 149 2.52 15.52 -1.48
CA LEU A 149 2.84 14.78 -2.70
C LEU A 149 1.72 14.89 -3.75
N TRP A 150 0.48 14.56 -3.37
CA TRP A 150 -0.65 14.64 -4.29
C TRP A 150 -0.93 16.08 -4.76
N ALA A 151 -0.81 17.08 -3.88
CA ALA A 151 -0.94 18.48 -4.28
C ALA A 151 0.15 18.89 -5.29
N ALA A 152 1.41 18.51 -5.06
CA ALA A 152 2.50 18.80 -6.00
C ALA A 152 2.29 18.09 -7.35
N PHE A 153 1.78 16.86 -7.35
CA PHE A 153 1.44 16.14 -8.58
C PHE A 153 0.29 16.81 -9.34
N GLU A 154 -0.77 17.27 -8.67
CA GLU A 154 -1.86 17.97 -9.34
C GLU A 154 -1.43 19.32 -9.94
N THR A 155 -0.55 20.05 -9.26
CA THR A 155 0.08 21.25 -9.83
C THR A 155 0.90 20.89 -11.07
N PHE A 156 1.74 19.85 -10.99
CA PHE A 156 2.53 19.36 -12.12
C PHE A 156 1.66 18.94 -13.32
N ARG A 157 0.61 18.18 -13.06
CA ARG A 157 -0.37 17.76 -14.07
C ARG A 157 -1.03 18.96 -14.73
N THR A 158 -1.45 19.94 -13.93
CA THR A 158 -2.09 21.17 -14.43
C THR A 158 -1.17 21.95 -15.35
N HIS A 159 0.09 22.15 -14.96
CA HIS A 159 1.07 22.85 -15.80
C HIS A 159 1.28 22.16 -17.14
N LEU A 160 1.43 20.83 -17.15
CA LEU A 160 1.61 20.08 -18.39
C LEU A 160 0.36 20.07 -19.29
N CYS A 161 -0.84 20.02 -18.71
CA CYS A 161 -2.09 20.12 -19.48
C CYS A 161 -2.36 21.52 -20.06
N GLN A 162 -1.69 22.56 -19.56
CA GLN A 162 -1.83 23.95 -20.02
C GLN A 162 -0.81 24.33 -21.10
N LEU A 163 0.11 23.42 -21.45
CA LEU A 163 1.09 23.64 -22.51
C LEU A 163 0.38 23.84 -23.84
N SER A 164 0.74 24.91 -24.53
CA SER A 164 0.15 25.38 -25.77
C SER A 164 1.05 25.17 -26.98
N SER A 165 2.35 24.96 -26.78
CA SER A 165 3.29 24.80 -27.89
C SER A 165 3.16 23.42 -28.57
N LEU A 166 2.66 22.41 -27.86
CA LEU A 166 2.68 21.02 -28.31
C LEU A 166 1.74 20.77 -29.50
N PRO A 167 2.17 19.96 -30.49
CA PRO A 167 1.33 19.63 -31.65
C PRO A 167 0.15 18.70 -31.30
N LEU A 168 0.17 18.06 -30.13
CA LEU A 168 -0.87 17.20 -29.60
C LEU A 168 -1.22 17.63 -28.18
N ALA A 169 -2.52 17.71 -27.89
CA ALA A 169 -2.98 17.98 -26.53
C ALA A 169 -2.65 16.81 -25.60
N VAL A 170 -2.31 17.15 -24.36
CA VAL A 170 -2.09 16.16 -23.30
C VAL A 170 -3.45 15.60 -22.87
N LYS A 171 -3.63 14.28 -23.02
CA LYS A 171 -4.84 13.58 -22.60
C LYS A 171 -4.86 13.38 -21.09
N ASP A 172 -3.78 12.82 -20.54
CA ASP A 172 -3.64 12.59 -19.10
C ASP A 172 -2.19 12.33 -18.70
N ILE A 173 -1.90 12.44 -17.40
CA ILE A 173 -0.60 12.10 -16.81
C ILE A 173 -0.84 11.15 -15.65
N HIS A 174 -0.22 9.97 -15.74
CA HIS A 174 -0.42 8.88 -14.79
C HIS A 174 0.74 8.77 -13.81
N PRO A 175 0.47 8.66 -12.50
CA PRO A 175 1.50 8.33 -11.53
C PRO A 175 1.93 6.87 -11.67
N VAL A 176 3.22 6.59 -11.45
CA VAL A 176 3.81 5.23 -11.51
C VAL A 176 4.33 4.79 -10.15
N ASP A 177 5.08 5.66 -9.46
CA ASP A 177 5.86 5.31 -8.26
C ASP A 177 5.03 4.83 -7.07
N ALA A 178 5.57 3.87 -6.30
CA ALA A 178 5.05 3.26 -5.07
C ALA A 178 4.65 4.23 -3.92
N SER A 179 4.93 5.53 -4.05
CA SER A 179 4.45 6.60 -3.15
C SER A 179 2.97 6.99 -3.33
N PHE A 180 2.44 7.08 -4.56
CA PHE A 180 1.04 7.47 -4.85
C PHE A 180 -0.12 6.56 -4.32
N SER A 181 0.12 5.32 -3.91
CA SER A 181 -0.77 4.34 -3.28
C SER A 181 -0.35 4.07 -1.83
N TYR A 182 0.57 4.88 -1.32
CA TYR A 182 1.08 4.82 0.05
C TYR A 182 1.88 3.54 0.37
N MET A 183 2.28 2.75 -0.63
CA MET A 183 2.98 1.46 -0.49
C MET A 183 4.51 1.54 -0.56
N SER A 184 5.08 2.74 -0.72
CA SER A 184 6.53 2.93 -0.75
C SER A 184 7.15 2.72 0.63
N ILE A 185 8.28 1.99 0.66
CA ILE A 185 9.15 1.86 1.85
C ILE A 185 10.41 2.71 1.76
N GLN A 186 10.79 3.11 0.54
CA GLN A 186 11.98 3.87 0.23
C GLN A 186 11.68 4.81 -0.94
N SER A 187 12.08 6.07 -0.78
CA SER A 187 12.02 7.08 -1.82
C SER A 187 13.34 7.11 -2.58
N THR A 188 13.28 7.04 -3.90
CA THR A 188 14.45 7.27 -4.75
C THR A 188 14.83 8.74 -4.64
N ILE A 189 16.08 9.03 -4.28
CA ILE A 189 16.56 10.41 -4.18
C ILE A 189 17.02 10.87 -5.56
N ALA A 190 16.51 12.01 -6.01
CA ALA A 190 16.91 12.60 -7.27
C ALA A 190 18.38 13.07 -7.19
N PRO A 191 19.15 12.99 -8.30
CA PRO A 191 20.47 13.60 -8.35
C PRO A 191 20.39 15.12 -8.12
N PRO A 192 21.43 15.74 -7.53
CA PRO A 192 21.46 17.19 -7.34
C PRO A 192 21.33 17.93 -8.67
N ALA A 193 20.73 19.13 -8.62
CA ALA A 193 20.60 19.97 -9.81
C ALA A 193 21.99 20.36 -10.35
N PRO A 194 22.17 20.42 -11.68
CA PRO A 194 23.43 20.85 -12.29
C PRO A 194 23.73 22.34 -12.02
N SER A 195 22.69 23.17 -11.88
CA SER A 195 22.77 24.55 -11.39
C SER A 195 22.99 24.54 -9.86
N GLY A 196 24.21 24.84 -9.42
CA GLY A 196 24.67 24.66 -8.03
C GLY A 196 23.95 25.45 -6.92
N SER A 197 22.91 26.22 -7.21
CA SER A 197 22.08 26.90 -6.21
C SER A 197 21.32 25.93 -5.29
N ASP A 198 21.07 24.70 -5.77
CA ASP A 198 20.16 23.75 -5.14
C ASP A 198 20.78 22.39 -4.78
N ALA A 199 22.10 22.25 -4.85
CA ALA A 199 22.81 20.99 -4.65
C ALA A 199 22.60 20.34 -3.26
N LYS A 200 22.07 21.08 -2.28
CA LYS A 200 21.76 20.59 -0.92
C LYS A 200 20.31 20.13 -0.74
N LEU A 201 19.41 20.43 -1.67
CA LEU A 201 18.01 20.02 -1.58
C LEU A 201 17.85 18.56 -1.94
N ARG A 202 17.41 17.76 -0.96
CA ARG A 202 17.06 16.36 -1.16
C ARG A 202 15.65 16.26 -1.70
N ARG A 203 15.54 15.96 -2.99
CA ARG A 203 14.25 15.74 -3.67
C ARG A 203 13.99 14.25 -3.87
N THR A 204 12.72 13.88 -3.83
CA THR A 204 12.29 12.53 -4.20
C THR A 204 12.04 12.46 -5.71
N LEU A 205 12.66 11.52 -6.40
CA LEU A 205 12.39 11.21 -7.80
C LEU A 205 11.16 10.32 -7.90
N LEU A 206 10.18 10.72 -8.72
CA LEU A 206 8.90 10.04 -8.88
C LEU A 206 8.59 9.86 -10.36
N GLU A 207 8.37 8.62 -10.79
CA GLU A 207 8.03 8.33 -12.18
C GLU A 207 6.56 8.64 -12.49
N THR A 208 6.35 9.18 -13.69
CA THR A 208 5.06 9.58 -14.27
C THR A 208 5.05 9.30 -15.77
N VAL A 209 3.87 9.02 -16.31
CA VAL A 209 3.67 8.70 -17.73
C VAL A 209 2.65 9.66 -18.33
N LEU A 210 3.03 10.35 -19.40
CA LEU A 210 2.17 11.24 -20.17
C LEU A 210 1.53 10.47 -21.33
N GLU A 211 0.23 10.62 -21.50
CA GLU A 211 -0.51 10.21 -22.69
C GLU A 211 -0.98 11.44 -23.47
N PHE A 212 -0.76 11.44 -24.78
CA PHE A 212 -1.35 12.42 -25.69
C PHE A 212 -2.73 11.95 -26.19
N GLU A 213 -3.49 12.88 -26.77
CA GLU A 213 -4.65 12.54 -27.58
C GLU A 213 -4.25 11.71 -28.81
N SER A 214 -5.20 10.93 -29.34
CA SER A 214 -4.94 10.05 -30.48
C SER A 214 -4.52 10.84 -31.72
N SER A 215 -3.43 10.43 -32.36
CA SER A 215 -2.91 11.06 -33.58
C SER A 215 -2.54 10.02 -34.62
N GLY A 216 -3.06 10.18 -35.84
CA GLY A 216 -2.64 9.38 -37.00
C GLY A 216 -1.27 9.76 -37.56
N ARG A 217 -0.62 10.80 -37.02
CA ARG A 217 0.73 11.25 -37.44
C ARG A 217 1.85 10.57 -36.65
N TRP A 218 1.53 9.80 -35.62
CA TRP A 218 2.53 9.10 -34.83
C TRP A 218 3.12 7.93 -35.65
N PRO A 219 4.46 7.75 -35.70
CA PRO A 219 5.06 6.65 -36.44
C PRO A 219 4.60 5.28 -35.94
N SER A 220 4.41 4.33 -36.87
CA SER A 220 4.08 2.94 -36.54
C SER A 220 5.27 2.15 -35.99
N GLU A 221 6.49 2.48 -36.43
CA GLU A 221 7.70 1.82 -35.96
C GLU A 221 8.19 2.36 -34.61
N PRO A 222 8.65 1.50 -33.68
CA PRO A 222 9.06 1.92 -32.35
C PRO A 222 10.22 2.93 -32.31
N ALA A 223 11.28 2.75 -33.11
CA ALA A 223 12.45 3.62 -33.04
C ALA A 223 12.16 5.06 -33.50
N PRO A 224 11.49 5.29 -34.65
CA PRO A 224 11.01 6.63 -35.01
C PRO A 224 10.02 7.23 -34.01
N ALA A 225 9.10 6.43 -33.47
CA ALA A 225 8.15 6.86 -32.43
C ALA A 225 8.87 7.40 -31.17
N GLN A 226 9.94 6.73 -30.73
CA GLN A 226 10.77 7.19 -29.61
C GLN A 226 11.43 8.54 -29.89
N LYS A 227 11.93 8.76 -31.12
CA LYS A 227 12.55 10.04 -31.50
C LYS A 227 11.54 11.18 -31.55
N VAL A 228 10.31 10.91 -31.99
CA VAL A 228 9.20 11.88 -31.88
C VAL A 228 8.91 12.19 -30.41
N GLY A 229 8.85 11.17 -29.55
CA GLY A 229 8.71 11.34 -28.10
C GLY A 229 9.82 12.23 -27.52
N ALA A 230 11.09 11.98 -27.85
CA ALA A 230 12.21 12.78 -27.40
C ALA A 230 12.10 14.26 -27.85
N ALA A 231 11.68 14.51 -29.08
CA ALA A 231 11.45 15.87 -29.59
C ALA A 231 10.34 16.60 -28.81
N LEU A 232 9.24 15.90 -28.50
CA LEU A 232 8.16 16.45 -27.67
C LEU A 232 8.63 16.74 -26.24
N LEU A 233 9.47 15.89 -25.63
CA LEU A 233 10.04 16.16 -24.31
C LEU A 233 10.94 17.41 -24.30
N LEU A 234 11.70 17.65 -25.38
CA LEU A 234 12.49 18.88 -25.53
C LEU A 234 11.61 20.12 -25.63
N GLN A 235 10.51 20.02 -26.37
CA GLN A 235 9.56 21.10 -26.50
C GLN A 235 8.85 21.42 -25.17
N ILE A 236 8.41 20.39 -24.44
CA ILE A 236 7.86 20.53 -23.08
C ILE A 236 8.88 21.24 -22.17
N ARG A 237 10.15 20.82 -22.21
CA ARG A 237 11.22 21.44 -21.41
C ARG A 237 11.37 22.94 -21.70
N GLU A 238 11.37 23.32 -22.98
CA GLU A 238 11.54 24.70 -23.39
C GLU A 238 10.38 25.58 -22.93
N GLU A 239 9.14 25.12 -23.10
CA GLU A 239 7.94 25.85 -22.65
C GLU A 239 7.88 25.96 -21.12
N LEU A 240 8.15 24.87 -20.39
CA LEU A 240 8.23 24.89 -18.92
C LEU A 240 9.26 25.90 -18.41
N SER A 241 10.40 26.02 -19.09
CA SER A 241 11.46 26.96 -18.72
C SER A 241 11.09 28.41 -19.06
N THR A 242 10.53 28.65 -20.24
CA THR A 242 10.24 30.00 -20.75
C THR A 242 9.02 30.61 -20.07
N ASP A 243 7.94 29.84 -19.93
CA ASP A 243 6.64 30.37 -19.51
C ASP A 243 6.43 30.27 -18.00
N LEU A 244 6.96 29.21 -17.37
CA LEU A 244 6.75 28.91 -15.95
C LEU A 244 8.03 29.04 -15.11
N GLY A 245 9.21 29.21 -15.72
CA GLY A 245 10.49 29.24 -15.02
C GLY A 245 10.83 27.94 -14.29
N ILE A 246 10.25 26.81 -14.72
CA ILE A 246 10.44 25.50 -14.09
C ILE A 246 11.66 24.81 -14.70
N GLU A 247 12.64 24.49 -13.87
CA GLU A 247 13.83 23.76 -14.30
C GLU A 247 13.49 22.30 -14.67
N ALA A 248 13.95 21.86 -15.84
CA ALA A 248 13.83 20.47 -16.26
C ALA A 248 15.01 20.01 -17.13
N ASP A 249 15.38 18.73 -16.99
CA ASP A 249 16.42 18.08 -17.77
C ASP A 249 15.86 16.97 -18.65
N ALA A 250 16.09 17.06 -19.95
CA ALA A 250 15.61 16.09 -20.93
C ALA A 250 16.71 15.08 -21.30
N THR A 251 16.28 13.85 -21.54
CA THR A 251 17.07 12.79 -22.19
C THR A 251 16.27 12.25 -23.39
N GLU A 252 16.82 11.29 -24.14
CA GLU A 252 16.05 10.64 -25.21
C GLU A 252 14.83 9.86 -24.70
N GLY A 253 14.81 9.43 -23.43
CA GLY A 253 13.77 8.54 -22.91
C GLY A 253 12.87 9.12 -21.82
N PHE A 254 13.23 10.26 -21.23
CA PHE A 254 12.48 10.91 -20.16
C PHE A 254 12.86 12.37 -19.95
N LEU A 255 11.99 13.11 -19.27
CA LEU A 255 12.20 14.49 -18.80
C LEU A 255 12.07 14.53 -17.27
N ASP A 256 13.09 15.00 -16.58
CA ASP A 256 13.07 15.20 -15.12
C ASP A 256 12.69 16.65 -14.81
N VAL A 257 11.47 16.88 -14.29
CA VAL A 257 10.91 18.22 -13.99
C VAL A 257 10.99 18.50 -12.49
N ARG A 258 11.59 19.63 -12.10
CA ARG A 258 11.92 19.93 -10.70
C ARG A 258 10.86 20.77 -9.99
N TYR A 259 10.39 20.25 -8.86
CA TYR A 259 9.54 20.93 -7.89
C TYR A 259 10.28 21.04 -6.54
N PRO A 260 9.79 21.81 -5.56
CA PRO A 260 10.52 22.05 -4.30
C PRO A 260 10.95 20.79 -3.54
N GLU A 261 10.07 19.80 -3.40
CA GLU A 261 10.34 18.56 -2.63
C GLU A 261 10.49 17.32 -3.54
N THR A 262 10.16 17.43 -4.83
CA THR A 262 10.04 16.30 -5.76
C THR A 262 10.67 16.61 -7.13
N VAL A 263 11.11 15.57 -7.81
CA VAL A 263 11.41 15.58 -9.25
C VAL A 263 10.47 14.59 -9.92
N PHE A 264 9.64 15.06 -10.85
CA PHE A 264 8.78 14.18 -11.63
C PHE A 264 9.52 13.76 -12.89
N ARG A 265 9.80 12.47 -13.00
CA ARG A 265 10.34 11.85 -14.22
C ARG A 265 9.18 11.55 -15.14
N LEU A 266 9.06 12.31 -16.22
CA LEU A 266 8.03 12.20 -17.24
C LEU A 266 8.51 11.31 -18.39
N ARG A 267 7.75 10.28 -18.72
CA ARG A 267 7.92 9.47 -19.93
C ARG A 267 6.67 9.57 -20.79
N ILE A 268 6.80 9.50 -22.11
CA ILE A 268 5.65 9.50 -23.01
C ILE A 268 5.25 8.05 -23.29
N PHE A 269 3.97 7.74 -23.12
CA PHE A 269 3.37 6.51 -23.63
C PHE A 269 2.55 6.82 -24.89
N HIS A 270 2.81 6.06 -25.94
CA HIS A 270 1.97 6.05 -27.13
C HIS A 270 1.51 4.62 -27.48
N PRO A 271 0.22 4.35 -27.70
CA PRO A 271 -0.27 2.98 -27.91
C PRO A 271 0.41 2.21 -29.05
N HIS A 272 0.63 2.85 -30.21
CA HIS A 272 1.26 2.19 -31.38
C HIS A 272 2.65 1.64 -31.10
N GLU A 273 3.37 2.24 -30.17
CA GLU A 273 4.75 1.86 -29.86
C GLU A 273 4.87 0.50 -29.16
N LEU A 274 3.84 0.12 -28.41
CA LEU A 274 3.84 -1.10 -27.60
C LEU A 274 2.73 -2.07 -27.99
N GLN A 275 1.95 -1.78 -29.04
CA GLN A 275 0.76 -2.55 -29.40
C GLN A 275 1.08 -4.03 -29.65
N GLU A 276 2.13 -4.33 -30.41
CA GLU A 276 2.50 -5.72 -30.71
C GLU A 276 2.88 -6.49 -29.45
N VAL A 277 3.72 -5.90 -28.59
CA VAL A 277 4.15 -6.50 -27.32
C VAL A 277 2.96 -6.65 -26.38
N ALA A 278 2.11 -5.63 -26.27
CA ALA A 278 0.90 -5.66 -25.46
C ALA A 278 -0.06 -6.77 -25.92
N ASN A 279 -0.26 -6.96 -27.23
CA ASN A 279 -1.11 -8.03 -27.74
C ASN A 279 -0.58 -9.41 -27.38
N LYS A 280 0.74 -9.60 -27.44
CA LYS A 280 1.41 -10.86 -27.03
C LYS A 280 1.27 -11.12 -25.53
N VAL A 281 1.35 -10.08 -24.70
CA VAL A 281 1.35 -10.20 -23.24
C VAL A 281 -0.07 -10.28 -22.65
N THR A 282 -1.03 -9.58 -23.24
CA THR A 282 -2.40 -9.45 -22.69
C THR A 282 -3.45 -10.29 -23.41
N GLY A 283 -3.16 -10.77 -24.63
CA GLY A 283 -4.10 -11.59 -25.39
C GLY A 283 -4.23 -13.00 -24.81
N LEU A 284 -5.40 -13.38 -24.31
CA LEU A 284 -5.65 -14.73 -23.77
C LEU A 284 -5.44 -15.84 -24.79
N GLN A 285 -5.73 -15.56 -26.07
CA GLN A 285 -5.54 -16.48 -27.19
C GLN A 285 -4.15 -16.34 -27.85
N ALA A 286 -3.25 -15.52 -27.29
CA ALA A 286 -1.93 -15.30 -27.87
C ALA A 286 -1.07 -16.58 -27.72
N GLN A 287 -1.05 -17.41 -28.76
CA GLN A 287 -0.12 -18.52 -28.91
C GLN A 287 1.18 -17.97 -29.50
N THR A 288 1.97 -17.24 -28.70
CA THR A 288 3.24 -16.71 -29.20
C THR A 288 4.25 -17.83 -29.43
N THR A 289 4.73 -17.94 -30.66
CA THR A 289 5.86 -18.82 -31.03
C THR A 289 7.21 -18.31 -30.51
N ALA A 290 7.30 -17.01 -30.14
CA ALA A 290 8.47 -16.40 -29.51
C ALA A 290 8.03 -15.44 -28.38
N ALA A 291 8.63 -15.60 -27.20
CA ALA A 291 8.39 -14.72 -26.05
C ALA A 291 8.98 -13.32 -26.30
N PRO A 292 8.34 -12.23 -25.83
CA PRO A 292 8.92 -10.89 -25.90
C PRO A 292 10.25 -10.81 -25.15
N GLY A 293 11.17 -9.94 -25.61
CA GLY A 293 12.43 -9.72 -24.92
C GLY A 293 12.25 -8.94 -23.62
N GLU A 294 13.14 -9.11 -22.64
CA GLU A 294 13.04 -8.41 -21.34
C GLU A 294 13.02 -6.88 -21.48
N ALA A 295 13.76 -6.32 -22.44
CA ALA A 295 13.75 -4.87 -22.68
C ALA A 295 12.38 -4.36 -23.16
N GLU A 296 11.66 -5.15 -23.96
CA GLU A 296 10.30 -4.84 -24.40
C GLU A 296 9.30 -4.98 -23.24
N LEU A 297 9.46 -6.02 -22.42
CA LEU A 297 8.65 -6.25 -21.23
C LEU A 297 8.82 -5.14 -20.20
N GLU A 298 10.05 -4.74 -19.85
CA GLU A 298 10.29 -3.64 -18.91
C GLU A 298 9.70 -2.32 -19.41
N ARG A 299 9.73 -2.12 -20.73
CA ARG A 299 9.15 -0.93 -21.34
C ARG A 299 7.62 -0.93 -21.25
N LEU A 300 6.98 -2.05 -21.57
CA LEU A 300 5.54 -2.23 -21.39
C LEU A 300 5.14 -2.13 -19.90
N ARG A 301 5.97 -2.69 -19.01
CA ARG A 301 5.83 -2.63 -17.56
C ARG A 301 5.80 -1.18 -17.09
N THR A 302 6.78 -0.39 -17.50
CA THR A 302 6.92 1.02 -17.10
C THR A 302 5.85 1.93 -17.70
N LEU A 303 5.57 1.83 -19.00
CA LEU A 303 4.73 2.79 -19.70
C LEU A 303 3.23 2.46 -19.67
N TRP A 304 2.85 1.19 -19.50
CA TRP A 304 1.45 0.77 -19.61
C TRP A 304 0.93 0.06 -18.37
N TRP A 305 1.66 -0.93 -17.83
CA TRP A 305 1.19 -1.77 -16.74
C TRP A 305 1.25 -1.07 -15.39
N ARG A 306 2.41 -0.51 -15.00
CA ARG A 306 2.59 0.19 -13.73
C ARG A 306 1.58 1.33 -13.54
N PRO A 307 1.32 2.23 -14.52
CA PRO A 307 0.25 3.23 -14.40
C PRO A 307 -1.13 2.65 -14.01
N ARG A 308 -1.51 1.52 -14.63
CA ARG A 308 -2.82 0.87 -14.41
C ARG A 308 -2.89 0.12 -13.08
N LEU A 309 -1.82 -0.61 -12.76
CA LEU A 309 -1.63 -1.20 -11.44
C LEU A 309 -1.69 -0.11 -10.38
N ARG A 310 -1.07 1.04 -10.66
CA ARG A 310 -0.96 2.15 -9.72
C ARG A 310 -2.30 2.76 -9.36
N ALA A 311 -3.10 3.07 -10.37
CA ALA A 311 -4.45 3.58 -10.19
C ALA A 311 -5.30 2.61 -9.34
N SER A 312 -5.21 1.31 -9.64
CA SER A 312 -5.97 0.27 -8.93
C SER A 312 -5.53 0.14 -7.46
N LEU A 313 -4.23 0.06 -7.20
CA LEU A 313 -3.69 -0.02 -5.84
C LEU A 313 -3.97 1.24 -5.02
N HIS A 314 -3.95 2.42 -5.64
CA HIS A 314 -4.34 3.66 -4.98
C HIS A 314 -5.81 3.63 -4.55
N ALA A 315 -6.72 3.25 -5.45
CA ALA A 315 -8.14 3.12 -5.13
C ALA A 315 -8.37 2.13 -3.97
N HIS A 316 -7.70 0.97 -4.00
CA HIS A 316 -7.77 -0.01 -2.93
C HIS A 316 -7.19 0.50 -1.62
N ALA A 317 -6.07 1.22 -1.63
CA ALA A 317 -5.49 1.77 -0.41
C ALA A 317 -6.38 2.82 0.27
N LEU A 318 -7.21 3.53 -0.50
CA LEU A 318 -8.24 4.45 0.04
C LEU A 318 -9.42 3.68 0.65
N GLN A 319 -9.85 2.58 0.02
CA GLN A 319 -10.97 1.76 0.50
C GLN A 319 -10.59 0.79 1.62
N LYS A 320 -9.32 0.39 1.70
CA LYS A 320 -8.77 -0.59 2.64
C LYS A 320 -7.59 0.03 3.40
N PRO A 321 -7.85 0.78 4.50
CA PRO A 321 -6.81 1.59 5.16
C PRO A 321 -5.58 0.80 5.64
N ALA A 322 -5.74 -0.47 6.00
CA ALA A 322 -4.65 -1.33 6.46
C ALA A 322 -3.75 -1.88 5.33
N MET A 323 -4.19 -1.82 4.06
CA MET A 323 -3.54 -2.50 2.94
C MET A 323 -2.14 -1.95 2.65
N ALA A 324 -2.01 -0.63 2.52
CA ALA A 324 -0.71 -0.03 2.24
C ALA A 324 0.29 -0.24 3.40
N GLY A 325 -0.19 -0.24 4.64
CA GLY A 325 0.62 -0.63 5.79
C GLY A 325 1.12 -2.07 5.70
N ALA A 326 0.26 -3.02 5.31
CA ALA A 326 0.62 -4.42 5.16
C ALA A 326 1.67 -4.62 4.04
N ALA A 327 1.48 -3.97 2.89
CA ALA A 327 2.45 -3.99 1.79
C ALA A 327 3.81 -3.44 2.24
N ARG A 328 3.84 -2.32 2.97
CA ARG A 328 5.09 -1.76 3.51
C ARG A 328 5.79 -2.71 4.49
N LEU A 329 5.03 -3.41 5.35
CA LEU A 329 5.60 -4.42 6.25
C LEU A 329 6.19 -5.59 5.45
N PHE A 330 5.46 -6.08 4.45
CA PHE A 330 5.91 -7.20 3.65
C PHE A 330 7.17 -6.88 2.86
N LYS A 331 7.22 -5.73 2.19
CA LYS A 331 8.41 -5.24 1.49
C LYS A 331 9.61 -5.08 2.42
N ARG A 332 9.40 -4.55 3.63
CA ARG A 332 10.48 -4.44 4.65
C ARG A 332 10.99 -5.81 5.07
N TRP A 333 10.10 -6.78 5.25
CA TRP A 333 10.48 -8.15 5.55
C TRP A 333 11.28 -8.76 4.40
N MET A 334 10.81 -8.67 3.15
CA MET A 334 11.55 -9.13 1.96
C MET A 334 12.93 -8.49 1.86
N ALA A 335 13.04 -7.17 2.09
CA ALA A 335 14.32 -6.47 2.12
C ALA A 335 15.26 -7.02 3.23
N SER A 336 14.73 -7.36 4.41
CA SER A 336 15.53 -7.99 5.48
C SER A 336 16.00 -9.41 5.14
N GLN A 337 15.38 -10.05 4.15
CA GLN A 337 15.79 -11.33 3.59
C GLN A 337 16.71 -11.18 2.37
N MET A 338 17.25 -9.98 2.11
CA MET A 338 18.08 -9.67 0.93
C MET A 338 17.33 -9.80 -0.40
N MET A 339 16.00 -9.60 -0.39
CA MET A 339 15.12 -9.71 -1.55
C MET A 339 14.45 -8.38 -1.91
N SER A 340 15.21 -7.28 -1.84
CA SER A 340 14.75 -5.99 -2.36
C SER A 340 14.63 -6.04 -3.88
N GLY A 341 13.59 -5.43 -4.44
CA GLY A 341 13.33 -5.38 -5.89
C GLY A 341 12.06 -6.11 -6.34
N TYR A 342 11.46 -6.93 -5.47
CA TYR A 342 10.19 -7.61 -5.73
C TYR A 342 9.01 -6.89 -5.05
N ASP A 343 9.03 -5.57 -5.09
CA ASP A 343 8.04 -4.72 -4.42
C ASP A 343 6.63 -4.96 -4.96
N GLU A 344 6.49 -5.03 -6.28
CA GLU A 344 5.21 -5.27 -6.95
C GLU A 344 4.67 -6.67 -6.62
N PHE A 345 5.54 -7.68 -6.48
CA PHE A 345 5.15 -9.01 -6.03
C PHE A 345 4.54 -8.98 -4.62
N CYS A 346 5.17 -8.24 -3.70
CA CYS A 346 4.61 -8.03 -2.36
C CYS A 346 3.24 -7.34 -2.40
N GLU A 347 3.08 -6.33 -3.27
CA GLU A 347 1.82 -5.62 -3.46
C GLU A 347 0.72 -6.54 -4.00
N HIS A 348 1.05 -7.46 -4.93
CA HIS A 348 0.12 -8.46 -5.45
C HIS A 348 -0.33 -9.43 -4.36
N LEU A 349 0.59 -10.03 -3.60
CA LEU A 349 0.23 -10.97 -2.53
C LEU A 349 -0.61 -10.30 -1.44
N VAL A 350 -0.28 -9.05 -1.07
CA VAL A 350 -1.13 -8.28 -0.15
C VAL A 350 -2.49 -7.99 -0.78
N SER A 351 -2.55 -7.64 -2.06
CA SER A 351 -3.83 -7.46 -2.77
C SER A 351 -4.69 -8.72 -2.72
N ALA A 352 -4.12 -9.91 -2.96
CA ALA A 352 -4.85 -11.17 -2.86
C ALA A 352 -5.50 -11.35 -1.48
N VAL A 353 -4.76 -11.09 -0.39
CA VAL A 353 -5.26 -11.23 0.99
C VAL A 353 -6.40 -10.24 1.32
N PHE A 354 -6.39 -9.04 0.73
CA PHE A 354 -7.41 -8.03 0.99
C PHE A 354 -8.64 -8.14 0.07
N LEU A 355 -8.45 -8.58 -1.17
CA LEU A 355 -9.50 -8.69 -2.19
C LEU A 355 -10.18 -10.07 -2.17
N HIS A 356 -9.45 -11.11 -1.77
CA HIS A 356 -9.95 -12.48 -1.65
C HIS A 356 -9.69 -13.01 -0.23
N PRO A 357 -10.32 -12.44 0.81
CA PRO A 357 -9.93 -12.68 2.20
C PRO A 357 -10.35 -14.05 2.76
N ALA A 358 -11.19 -14.80 2.03
CA ALA A 358 -11.66 -16.12 2.44
C ALA A 358 -10.48 -17.06 2.73
N PRO A 359 -10.55 -17.90 3.79
CA PRO A 359 -11.71 -18.16 4.66
C PRO A 359 -11.92 -17.15 5.79
N PHE A 360 -11.15 -16.06 5.83
CA PHE A 360 -11.21 -15.02 6.86
C PHE A 360 -11.97 -13.76 6.39
N ASP A 361 -12.11 -12.77 7.29
CA ASP A 361 -12.54 -11.41 6.95
C ASP A 361 -11.37 -10.57 6.42
N ALA A 362 -11.62 -9.56 5.57
CA ALA A 362 -10.56 -8.66 5.09
C ALA A 362 -9.75 -8.07 6.28
N PRO A 363 -8.40 -8.04 6.21
CA PRO A 363 -7.60 -7.55 7.32
C PRO A 363 -7.93 -6.09 7.67
N SER A 364 -8.14 -5.82 8.96
CA SER A 364 -8.34 -4.46 9.46
C SER A 364 -7.10 -3.83 10.07
N SER A 365 -5.97 -4.56 10.08
CA SER A 365 -4.68 -4.06 10.54
C SER A 365 -3.54 -4.50 9.62
N PRO A 366 -2.49 -3.68 9.47
CA PRO A 366 -1.33 -4.03 8.66
C PRO A 366 -0.62 -5.32 9.07
N HIS A 367 -0.54 -5.60 10.37
CA HIS A 367 0.14 -6.79 10.89
C HIS A 367 -0.65 -8.07 10.55
N VAL A 368 -1.98 -8.05 10.61
CA VAL A 368 -2.79 -9.20 10.16
C VAL A 368 -2.65 -9.39 8.65
N GLY A 369 -2.70 -8.30 7.88
CA GLY A 369 -2.48 -8.36 6.42
C GLY A 369 -1.12 -8.94 6.06
N PHE A 370 -0.06 -8.51 6.75
CA PHE A 370 1.30 -9.03 6.57
C PHE A 370 1.40 -10.52 6.94
N CYS A 371 0.93 -10.92 8.13
CA CYS A 371 0.99 -12.32 8.54
C CYS A 371 0.21 -13.24 7.59
N ARG A 372 -0.92 -12.77 7.06
CA ARG A 372 -1.69 -13.54 6.07
C ARG A 372 -1.05 -13.58 4.70
N ALA A 373 -0.33 -12.54 4.30
CA ALA A 373 0.46 -12.57 3.07
C ALA A 373 1.61 -13.59 3.18
N LEU A 374 2.27 -13.69 4.34
CA LEU A 374 3.23 -14.75 4.61
C LEU A 374 2.58 -16.13 4.64
N TRP A 375 1.40 -16.26 5.26
CA TRP A 375 0.67 -17.52 5.27
C TRP A 375 0.25 -17.95 3.85
N LEU A 376 -0.20 -17.02 3.01
CA LEU A 376 -0.47 -17.27 1.59
C LEU A 376 0.82 -17.73 0.88
N LEU A 377 1.94 -17.06 1.11
CA LEU A 377 3.23 -17.43 0.51
C LEU A 377 3.65 -18.86 0.87
N ASP A 378 3.49 -19.25 2.13
CA ASP A 378 3.89 -20.56 2.67
C ASP A 378 2.93 -21.70 2.28
N THR A 379 1.62 -21.45 2.32
CA THR A 379 0.61 -22.52 2.23
C THR A 379 -0.04 -22.70 0.86
N PHE A 380 0.11 -21.74 -0.05
CA PHE A 380 -0.45 -21.84 -1.39
C PHE A 380 0.31 -22.90 -2.22
N ASP A 381 -0.41 -23.78 -2.92
CA ASP A 381 0.20 -24.81 -3.77
C ASP A 381 0.64 -24.19 -5.11
N TRP A 382 1.78 -23.51 -5.07
CA TRP A 382 2.34 -22.84 -6.23
C TRP A 382 2.73 -23.76 -7.40
N GLN A 383 2.78 -25.08 -7.17
CA GLN A 383 3.11 -26.05 -8.22
C GLN A 383 1.88 -26.45 -9.04
N ARG A 384 0.69 -26.40 -8.42
CA ARG A 384 -0.54 -26.92 -9.02
C ARG A 384 -1.62 -25.86 -9.20
N GLU A 385 -1.48 -24.71 -8.56
CA GLU A 385 -2.48 -23.65 -8.60
C GLU A 385 -1.90 -22.32 -9.10
N ALA A 386 -2.73 -21.60 -9.85
CA ALA A 386 -2.46 -20.24 -10.29
C ALA A 386 -3.05 -19.23 -9.30
N LEU A 387 -2.23 -18.32 -8.76
CA LEU A 387 -2.77 -17.19 -7.98
C LEU A 387 -3.34 -16.14 -8.95
N ILE A 388 -4.66 -16.15 -9.12
CA ILE A 388 -5.38 -15.20 -9.97
C ILE A 388 -5.97 -14.08 -9.10
N ILE A 389 -5.62 -12.83 -9.39
CA ILE A 389 -6.04 -11.67 -8.58
C ILE A 389 -6.82 -10.68 -9.44
N ASP A 390 -8.03 -10.35 -9.02
CA ASP A 390 -8.85 -9.31 -9.64
C ASP A 390 -8.49 -7.91 -9.09
N ILE A 391 -7.32 -7.41 -9.49
CA ILE A 391 -6.77 -6.15 -8.95
C ILE A 391 -7.59 -4.94 -9.39
N ASP A 392 -8.23 -4.93 -10.55
CA ASP A 392 -8.98 -3.78 -11.04
C ASP A 392 -10.51 -3.91 -10.88
N GLY A 393 -10.98 -5.02 -10.30
CA GLY A 393 -12.39 -5.29 -10.03
C GLY A 393 -13.21 -5.55 -11.30
N LYS A 394 -12.55 -5.95 -12.38
CA LYS A 394 -13.13 -6.08 -13.73
C LYS A 394 -12.94 -7.48 -14.32
N LEU A 395 -12.34 -8.40 -13.58
CA LEU A 395 -12.08 -9.76 -14.06
C LEU A 395 -13.40 -10.53 -14.26
N THR A 396 -13.68 -10.88 -15.51
CA THR A 396 -14.82 -11.74 -15.87
C THR A 396 -14.51 -13.23 -15.66
N GLU A 397 -15.54 -14.07 -15.60
CA GLU A 397 -15.35 -15.52 -15.48
C GLU A 397 -14.71 -16.14 -16.75
N GLU A 398 -14.98 -15.59 -17.92
CA GLU A 398 -14.32 -15.99 -19.17
C GLU A 398 -12.82 -15.68 -19.15
N GLU A 399 -12.45 -14.46 -18.73
CA GLU A 399 -11.05 -14.09 -18.56
C GLU A 399 -10.39 -14.95 -17.47
N ARG A 400 -11.05 -15.20 -16.34
CA ARG A 400 -10.55 -16.07 -15.27
C ARG A 400 -10.26 -17.49 -15.77
N LEU A 401 -11.10 -18.05 -16.64
CA LEU A 401 -10.84 -19.34 -17.27
C LEU A 401 -9.63 -19.26 -18.21
N GLY A 402 -9.52 -18.19 -19.00
CA GLY A 402 -8.36 -17.93 -19.85
C GLY A 402 -7.04 -17.86 -19.07
N LEU A 403 -7.02 -17.17 -17.92
CA LEU A 403 -5.85 -17.08 -17.04
C LEU A 403 -5.44 -18.47 -16.50
N ARG A 404 -6.41 -19.34 -16.17
CA ARG A 404 -6.13 -20.72 -15.76
C ARG A 404 -5.53 -21.53 -16.90
N GLN A 405 -6.09 -21.40 -18.10
CA GLN A 405 -5.56 -22.06 -19.28
C GLN A 405 -4.13 -21.61 -19.61
N SER A 406 -3.82 -20.32 -19.43
CA SER A 406 -2.44 -19.81 -19.56
C SER A 406 -1.46 -20.49 -18.61
N PHE A 407 -1.88 -20.72 -17.36
CA PHE A 407 -1.07 -21.45 -16.38
C PHE A 407 -0.88 -22.92 -16.77
N GLU A 408 -1.94 -23.61 -17.18
CA GLU A 408 -1.88 -25.01 -17.64
C GLU A 408 -0.93 -25.17 -18.83
N ASN A 409 -1.05 -24.30 -19.83
CA ASN A 409 -0.16 -24.27 -20.99
C ASN A 409 1.31 -24.06 -20.56
N ARG A 410 1.54 -23.22 -19.55
CA ARG A 410 2.87 -22.99 -19.00
C ARG A 410 3.40 -24.22 -18.25
N LEU A 411 2.56 -24.91 -17.47
CA LEU A 411 2.93 -26.16 -16.81
C LEU A 411 3.33 -27.24 -17.81
N ASP A 412 2.55 -27.41 -18.88
CA ASP A 412 2.85 -28.38 -19.95
C ASP A 412 4.18 -28.04 -20.66
N ALA A 413 4.46 -26.75 -20.88
CA ALA A 413 5.75 -26.32 -21.40
C ALA A 413 6.90 -26.57 -20.41
N ALA A 414 6.65 -26.40 -19.11
CA ALA A 414 7.63 -26.53 -18.03
C ALA A 414 7.91 -27.99 -17.61
N GLN A 415 7.10 -28.98 -18.01
CA GLN A 415 7.43 -30.41 -17.85
C GLN A 415 8.77 -30.80 -18.49
N LYS A 416 9.33 -29.94 -19.36
CA LYS A 416 10.67 -30.07 -19.97
C LYS A 416 11.80 -29.43 -19.15
N ASP A 417 11.50 -28.57 -18.17
CA ASP A 417 12.47 -27.98 -17.22
C ASP A 417 11.78 -27.54 -15.91
N ALA A 418 11.95 -28.37 -14.86
CA ALA A 418 11.32 -28.20 -13.54
C ALA A 418 11.78 -26.97 -12.74
N ARG A 419 12.70 -26.14 -13.25
CA ARG A 419 13.19 -24.92 -12.59
C ARG A 419 12.35 -23.67 -12.91
N LEU A 420 11.40 -23.80 -13.83
CA LEU A 420 10.78 -22.66 -14.53
C LEU A 420 9.63 -21.94 -13.81
N ILE A 421 9.03 -22.51 -12.75
CA ILE A 421 7.90 -21.87 -12.09
C ILE A 421 7.90 -22.19 -10.59
N ARG A 422 7.97 -21.16 -9.75
CA ARG A 422 7.58 -21.27 -8.34
C ARG A 422 6.54 -20.25 -7.92
N PHE A 423 6.35 -19.16 -8.64
CA PHE A 423 5.30 -18.19 -8.34
C PHE A 423 4.57 -17.84 -9.62
N TRP A 424 3.37 -18.39 -9.82
CA TRP A 424 2.47 -17.93 -10.87
C TRP A 424 1.44 -16.98 -10.25
N VAL A 425 1.55 -15.70 -10.59
CA VAL A 425 0.60 -14.66 -10.19
C VAL A 425 0.12 -13.97 -11.45
N SER A 426 -1.17 -14.04 -11.72
CA SER A 426 -1.77 -13.49 -12.93
C SER A 426 -2.93 -12.56 -12.59
N THR A 427 -3.12 -11.56 -13.45
CA THR A 427 -4.19 -10.57 -13.33
C THR A 427 -4.76 -10.33 -14.72
N ARG A 428 -5.89 -9.62 -14.80
CA ARG A 428 -6.46 -9.20 -16.11
C ARG A 428 -5.47 -8.39 -16.96
N LEU A 429 -4.52 -7.69 -16.34
CA LEU A 429 -3.50 -6.88 -17.02
C LEU A 429 -2.22 -7.67 -17.33
N ASP A 430 -2.04 -8.85 -16.75
CA ASP A 430 -0.88 -9.73 -16.93
C ASP A 430 -1.36 -11.20 -16.89
N PRO A 431 -2.11 -11.65 -17.90
CA PRO A 431 -2.76 -12.96 -17.87
C PRO A 431 -1.77 -14.13 -17.96
N HIS A 432 -0.60 -13.89 -18.56
CA HIS A 432 0.46 -14.87 -18.77
C HIS A 432 1.60 -14.78 -17.74
N ALA A 433 1.43 -13.95 -16.69
CA ALA A 433 2.42 -13.72 -15.64
C ALA A 433 3.82 -13.35 -16.19
N LEU A 434 3.87 -12.46 -17.19
CA LEU A 434 5.10 -12.03 -17.86
C LEU A 434 5.60 -10.66 -17.36
N LEU A 435 4.70 -9.84 -16.81
CA LEU A 435 5.04 -8.50 -16.37
C LEU A 435 5.46 -8.48 -14.90
N LEU A 436 4.81 -9.24 -14.03
CA LEU A 436 5.20 -9.26 -12.62
C LEU A 436 6.57 -9.93 -12.41
N ALA A 437 7.55 -9.16 -11.95
CA ALA A 437 8.82 -9.74 -11.52
C ALA A 437 8.62 -10.53 -10.21
N THR A 438 8.94 -11.82 -10.23
CA THR A 438 8.87 -12.71 -9.07
C THR A 438 10.27 -13.09 -8.59
N PRO A 439 10.45 -13.40 -7.29
CA PRO A 439 11.70 -13.97 -6.81
C PRO A 439 12.20 -15.17 -7.62
N PRO A 440 13.53 -15.34 -7.79
CA PRO A 440 14.08 -16.45 -8.53
C PRO A 440 13.81 -17.77 -7.81
N SER A 441 13.69 -18.85 -8.59
CA SER A 441 13.34 -20.18 -8.07
C SER A 441 14.33 -20.75 -7.05
N THR A 442 15.58 -20.29 -7.08
CA THR A 442 16.62 -20.66 -6.10
C THR A 442 16.33 -20.14 -4.69
N VAL A 443 15.66 -19.00 -4.56
CA VAL A 443 15.34 -18.37 -3.27
C VAL A 443 13.94 -18.74 -2.79
N ALA A 444 13.04 -19.04 -3.73
CA ALA A 444 11.66 -19.41 -3.45
C ALA A 444 11.46 -20.78 -2.77
N GLY A 445 12.53 -21.55 -2.50
CA GLY A 445 12.45 -22.74 -1.63
C GLY A 445 12.90 -22.49 -0.20
N TRP A 446 13.46 -21.33 0.04
CA TRP A 446 13.81 -20.85 1.38
C TRP A 446 12.73 -19.93 1.94
N LEU A 447 12.13 -19.09 1.07
CA LEU A 447 10.85 -18.42 1.34
C LEU A 447 9.74 -19.46 1.53
#